data_AF-A0A0D6QN86-F1
#
_entry.id   AF-A0A0D6QN86-F1
#
_cell.length_a   1.000
_cell.length_b   1.000
_cell.length_c   1.000
_cell.angle_alpha   90.00
_cell.angle_beta   90.00
_cell.angle_gamma   90.00
#
_symmetry.space_group_name_H-M   'P 1'
#
loop_
_entity.id
_entity.type
_entity.pdbx_description
1 polymer ?
#
loop_
_entity_poly.entity_id
_entity_poly.type
_entity_poly.pdbx_seq_one_letter_code
_entity_poly.pdbx_strand_id
1 'polypeptide(L)'
;MKAEAELPLRKDLARHLRAGHPWVFRKAVERAPARLPAGTIVDVTEDGRFVARGYYDPHSAISVRILTREPAEAIDAAFWRRRVARAVALRRELVRDTTGYRVVHGEGDALPGVVADRYDRHVVLKLYSAGLTPHRAEIVEALHAEQEGVAGVFGRDEIPRDDQDEGEGGGGGRVLWGAEPPERIAIDEHGMKVLVDVRRGQKTGHFLDQRENRRMVRDLARGRAEALNLFGYTGGFSVAAALGGAGHVVTVDVDRDAIALARENFRANGLDAADHAFAAEDCFELLARYKREGRRFDLVVCDPPAFAKSQKAVEGALAGYASLNRAALAVLAPGGLLVTASCSARVSAEQFADAVKEAAYKARVDLALVAETRQPPDHPVSLQFREGRYLKCMVLRRAG
;
A
#
# COMPACT_ATOMS: atom_id res chain seq x y z
N MET A 1 5.24 -27.78 -12.69
CA MET A 1 6.47 -28.22 -13.37
C MET A 1 7.56 -28.52 -12.35
N LYS A 2 8.48 -29.47 -12.67
CA LYS A 2 9.77 -29.62 -11.97
C LYS A 2 10.68 -28.43 -12.35
N ALA A 3 11.70 -28.12 -11.55
CA ALA A 3 12.60 -27.02 -11.89
C ALA A 3 13.30 -27.26 -13.23
N GLU A 4 13.41 -26.19 -14.02
CA GLU A 4 14.00 -26.20 -15.36
C GLU A 4 15.50 -25.91 -15.33
N ALA A 5 16.00 -25.31 -14.24
CA ALA A 5 17.42 -25.05 -14.02
C ALA A 5 17.76 -24.98 -12.52
N GLU A 6 19.04 -25.16 -12.20
CA GLU A 6 19.59 -24.95 -10.86
C GLU A 6 20.41 -23.66 -10.79
N LEU A 7 20.28 -22.94 -9.68
CA LEU A 7 21.00 -21.71 -9.37
C LEU A 7 21.80 -21.87 -8.07
N PRO A 8 23.13 -22.07 -8.15
CA PRO A 8 23.97 -22.19 -6.97
C PRO A 8 24.11 -20.84 -6.26
N LEU A 9 23.89 -20.85 -4.94
CA LEU A 9 24.14 -19.73 -4.05
C LEU A 9 25.60 -19.67 -3.65
N ARG A 10 26.06 -18.45 -3.37
CA ARG A 10 27.32 -18.25 -2.66
C ARG A 10 27.19 -18.82 -1.25
N LYS A 11 28.32 -19.29 -0.71
CA LYS A 11 28.44 -19.91 0.61
C LYS A 11 27.77 -19.09 1.72
N ASP A 12 27.13 -19.80 2.66
CA ASP A 12 26.50 -19.30 3.90
C ASP A 12 25.25 -18.42 3.70
N LEU A 13 24.67 -18.39 2.49
CA LEU A 13 23.48 -17.59 2.20
C LEU A 13 22.17 -18.39 2.27
N ALA A 14 22.20 -19.73 2.25
CA ALA A 14 20.98 -20.52 2.30
C ALA A 14 20.28 -20.47 3.66
N ARG A 15 20.99 -20.16 4.76
CA ARG A 15 20.41 -20.11 6.10
C ARG A 15 19.20 -19.17 6.18
N HIS A 16 19.30 -17.98 5.59
CA HIS A 16 18.22 -16.99 5.58
C HIS A 16 17.01 -17.45 4.75
N LEU A 17 17.27 -18.15 3.64
CA LEU A 17 16.22 -18.72 2.82
C LEU A 17 15.52 -19.88 3.51
N ARG A 18 16.27 -20.79 4.14
CA ARG A 18 15.72 -21.89 4.97
C ARG A 18 14.91 -21.34 6.15
N ALA A 19 15.31 -20.20 6.71
CA ALA A 19 14.58 -19.49 7.75
C ALA A 19 13.31 -18.77 7.26
N GLY A 20 13.00 -18.82 5.95
CA GLY A 20 11.72 -18.40 5.39
C GLY A 20 11.75 -17.11 4.57
N HIS A 21 12.91 -16.46 4.41
CA HIS A 21 12.98 -15.26 3.59
C HIS A 21 12.68 -15.55 2.10
N PRO A 22 11.84 -14.74 1.43
CA PRO A 22 11.35 -15.06 0.09
C PRO A 22 12.26 -14.59 -1.05
N TRP A 23 13.29 -13.78 -0.79
CA TRP A 23 14.10 -13.18 -1.85
C TRP A 23 15.53 -13.73 -1.91
N VAL A 24 15.99 -13.97 -3.14
CA VAL A 24 17.39 -14.19 -3.51
C VAL A 24 17.86 -13.02 -4.36
N PHE A 25 18.78 -12.23 -3.83
CA PHE A 25 19.35 -11.10 -4.57
C PHE A 25 20.35 -11.58 -5.63
N ARG A 26 20.48 -10.84 -6.74
CA ARG A 26 21.43 -11.15 -7.83
C ARG A 26 22.85 -11.42 -7.34
N LYS A 27 23.30 -10.66 -6.34
CA LYS A 27 24.63 -10.79 -5.74
C LYS A 27 24.83 -12.07 -4.92
N ALA A 28 23.74 -12.76 -4.55
CA ALA A 28 23.77 -14.01 -3.80
C ALA A 28 23.95 -15.26 -4.70
N VAL A 29 23.74 -15.12 -6.01
CA VAL A 29 23.90 -16.21 -6.98
C VAL A 29 25.35 -16.23 -7.47
N GLU A 30 25.99 -17.41 -7.51
CA GLU A 30 27.38 -17.55 -7.99
C GLU A 30 27.48 -17.32 -9.49
N ARG A 31 26.66 -18.05 -10.26
CA ARG A 31 26.59 -17.96 -11.71
C ARG A 31 25.20 -18.37 -12.17
N ALA A 32 24.44 -17.44 -12.76
CA ALA A 32 23.22 -17.79 -13.46
C ALA A 32 23.56 -18.39 -14.84
N PRO A 33 22.83 -19.41 -15.32
CA PRO A 33 22.93 -19.88 -16.70
C PRO A 33 22.77 -18.71 -17.68
N ALA A 34 23.55 -18.73 -18.75
CA ALA A 34 23.44 -17.71 -19.78
C ALA A 34 22.04 -17.76 -20.42
N ARG A 35 21.39 -16.60 -20.55
CA ARG A 35 20.10 -16.42 -21.24
C ARG A 35 18.90 -17.16 -20.62
N LEU A 36 18.91 -17.41 -19.31
CA LEU A 36 17.73 -17.98 -18.63
C LEU A 36 16.53 -17.00 -18.74
N PRO A 37 15.39 -17.41 -19.33
CA PRO A 37 14.23 -16.51 -19.51
C PRO A 37 13.61 -16.06 -18.20
N ALA A 38 13.02 -14.86 -18.18
CA ALA A 38 12.18 -14.41 -17.08
C ALA A 38 11.01 -15.38 -16.86
N GLY A 39 10.81 -15.77 -15.61
CA GLY A 39 9.72 -16.64 -15.17
C GLY A 39 10.03 -18.12 -15.17
N THR A 40 11.22 -18.51 -15.64
CA THR A 40 11.72 -19.88 -15.52
C THR A 40 11.66 -20.33 -14.06
N ILE A 41 11.11 -21.52 -13.81
CA ILE A 41 11.09 -22.11 -12.46
C ILE A 41 12.45 -22.75 -12.19
N VAL A 42 13.10 -22.29 -11.12
CA VAL A 42 14.47 -22.66 -10.77
C VAL A 42 14.55 -23.22 -9.36
N ASP A 43 15.42 -24.22 -9.19
CA ASP A 43 15.85 -24.68 -7.89
C ASP A 43 17.09 -23.89 -7.47
N VAL A 44 17.06 -23.36 -6.26
CA VAL A 44 18.18 -22.67 -5.64
C VAL A 44 18.90 -23.69 -4.77
N THR A 45 20.22 -23.82 -4.97
CA THR A 45 21.04 -24.84 -4.32
C THR A 45 22.21 -24.22 -3.54
N GLU A 46 22.72 -24.92 -2.53
CA GLU A 46 23.95 -24.59 -1.81
C GLU A 46 24.72 -25.91 -1.63
N ASP A 47 26.00 -25.95 -2.04
CA ASP A 47 26.83 -27.16 -2.05
C ASP A 47 26.14 -28.37 -2.74
N GLY A 48 25.44 -28.12 -3.84
CA GLY A 48 24.71 -29.14 -4.60
C GLY A 48 23.43 -29.66 -3.93
N ARG A 49 23.00 -29.07 -2.80
CA ARG A 49 21.77 -29.45 -2.08
C ARG A 49 20.66 -28.45 -2.33
N PHE A 50 19.44 -28.96 -2.52
CA PHE A 50 18.24 -28.13 -2.64
C PHE A 50 18.05 -27.23 -1.40
N VAL A 51 17.73 -25.97 -1.65
CA VAL A 51 17.38 -24.98 -0.62
C VAL A 51 15.92 -24.55 -0.76
N ALA A 52 15.52 -24.16 -1.98
CA ALA A 52 14.20 -23.65 -2.28
C ALA A 52 13.94 -23.64 -3.79
N ARG A 53 12.68 -23.50 -4.19
CA ARG A 53 12.25 -23.33 -5.59
C ARG A 53 11.53 -22.00 -5.77
N GLY A 54 11.79 -21.32 -6.87
CA GLY A 54 11.20 -20.01 -7.16
C GLY A 54 11.16 -19.70 -8.65
N TYR A 55 10.64 -18.53 -9.00
CA TYR A 55 10.72 -18.02 -10.37
C TYR A 55 11.90 -17.06 -10.52
N TYR A 56 12.56 -17.11 -11.67
CA TYR A 56 13.71 -16.28 -12.00
C TYR A 56 13.29 -14.95 -12.65
N ASP A 57 13.97 -13.86 -12.31
CA ASP A 57 13.82 -12.54 -12.93
C ASP A 57 15.22 -11.97 -13.26
N PRO A 58 15.65 -12.01 -14.54
CA PRO A 58 16.96 -11.51 -14.94
C PRO A 58 17.07 -9.98 -14.87
N HIS A 59 15.95 -9.26 -14.84
CA HIS A 59 15.91 -7.81 -14.88
C HIS A 59 15.96 -7.21 -13.48
N SER A 60 15.42 -7.92 -12.48
CA SER A 60 15.37 -7.44 -11.09
C SER A 60 16.68 -7.62 -10.32
N ALA A 61 16.92 -6.75 -9.34
CA ALA A 61 17.92 -6.94 -8.29
C ALA A 61 17.60 -8.16 -7.41
N ILE A 62 16.31 -8.53 -7.30
CA ILE A 62 15.83 -9.77 -6.69
C ILE A 62 15.70 -10.81 -7.80
N SER A 63 16.75 -11.60 -8.01
CA SER A 63 16.83 -12.51 -9.15
C SER A 63 15.98 -13.77 -9.00
N VAL A 64 15.69 -14.21 -7.77
CA VAL A 64 14.73 -15.30 -7.54
C VAL A 64 13.80 -14.90 -6.42
N ARG A 65 12.50 -15.14 -6.62
CA ARG A 65 11.51 -15.06 -5.55
C ARG A 65 10.97 -16.47 -5.27
N ILE A 66 11.11 -16.88 -4.01
CA ILE A 66 10.87 -18.24 -3.55
C ILE A 66 9.37 -18.53 -3.45
N LEU A 67 8.94 -19.59 -4.11
CA LEU A 67 7.56 -20.09 -4.14
C LEU A 67 7.35 -21.24 -3.16
N THR A 68 8.37 -22.09 -2.98
CA THR A 68 8.32 -23.24 -2.07
C THR A 68 9.70 -23.64 -1.56
N ARG A 69 9.70 -24.34 -0.42
CA ARG A 69 10.87 -25.00 0.18
C ARG A 69 10.66 -26.50 0.30
N GLU A 70 9.56 -27.01 -0.25
CA GLU A 70 9.28 -28.43 -0.34
C GLU A 70 9.79 -28.93 -1.70
N PRO A 71 10.85 -29.77 -1.74
CA PRO A 71 11.43 -30.27 -2.99
C PRO A 71 10.39 -30.94 -3.91
N ALA A 72 9.41 -31.64 -3.32
CA ALA A 72 8.39 -32.37 -4.06
C ALA A 72 7.25 -31.48 -4.59
N GLU A 73 7.12 -30.23 -4.14
CA GLU A 73 6.02 -29.35 -4.57
C GLU A 73 6.30 -28.79 -5.97
N ALA A 74 5.53 -29.27 -6.95
CA ALA A 74 5.56 -28.74 -8.31
C ALA A 74 4.94 -27.34 -8.38
N ILE A 75 5.49 -26.47 -9.23
CA ILE A 75 4.91 -25.15 -9.53
C ILE A 75 4.11 -25.27 -10.83
N ASP A 76 2.81 -25.53 -10.71
CA ASP A 76 1.85 -25.68 -11.80
C ASP A 76 0.54 -24.90 -11.51
N ALA A 77 -0.44 -24.98 -12.40
CA ALA A 77 -1.75 -24.36 -12.18
C ALA A 77 -2.39 -24.72 -10.83
N ALA A 78 -2.21 -25.95 -10.33
CA ALA A 78 -2.73 -26.35 -9.03
C ALA A 78 -1.98 -25.67 -7.88
N PHE A 79 -0.67 -25.42 -8.00
CA PHE A 79 0.09 -24.61 -7.05
C PHE A 79 -0.48 -23.20 -6.92
N TRP A 80 -0.66 -22.49 -8.04
CA TRP A 80 -1.18 -21.11 -8.02
C TRP A 80 -2.59 -21.07 -7.44
N ARG A 81 -3.45 -21.99 -7.86
CA ARG A 81 -4.81 -22.15 -7.32
C ARG A 81 -4.81 -22.38 -5.80
N ARG A 82 -4.00 -23.31 -5.28
CA ARG A 82 -3.90 -23.56 -3.84
C ARG A 82 -3.43 -22.32 -3.07
N ARG A 83 -2.45 -21.59 -3.59
CA ARG A 83 -1.93 -20.38 -2.94
C ARG A 83 -2.95 -19.25 -2.93
N VAL A 84 -3.66 -19.00 -4.03
CA VAL A 84 -4.74 -18.00 -4.09
C VAL A 84 -5.91 -18.41 -3.19
N ALA A 85 -6.32 -19.68 -3.21
CA ALA A 85 -7.40 -20.20 -2.36
C ALA A 85 -7.10 -19.94 -0.86
N ARG A 86 -5.85 -20.16 -0.44
CA ARG A 86 -5.41 -19.85 0.93
C ARG A 86 -5.49 -18.35 1.25
N ALA A 87 -5.07 -17.49 0.32
CA ALA A 87 -5.15 -16.04 0.49
C ALA A 87 -6.62 -15.57 0.62
N VAL A 88 -7.51 -16.10 -0.24
CA VAL A 88 -8.96 -15.84 -0.21
C VAL A 88 -9.58 -16.33 1.09
N ALA A 89 -9.25 -17.55 1.54
CA ALA A 89 -9.74 -18.10 2.79
C ALA A 89 -9.39 -17.19 3.98
N LEU A 90 -8.15 -16.69 4.04
CA LEU A 90 -7.74 -15.73 5.07
C LEU A 90 -8.60 -14.44 5.06
N ARG A 91 -8.95 -13.91 3.87
CA ARG A 91 -9.80 -12.72 3.76
C ARG A 91 -11.24 -13.02 4.16
N ARG A 92 -11.78 -14.19 3.82
CA ARG A 92 -13.10 -14.65 4.29
C ARG A 92 -13.16 -14.73 5.82
N GLU A 93 -12.05 -15.02 6.49
CA GLU A 93 -11.98 -15.06 7.95
C GLU A 93 -11.85 -13.66 8.58
N LEU A 94 -10.96 -12.82 8.05
CA LEU A 94 -10.51 -11.60 8.72
C LEU A 94 -11.17 -10.30 8.23
N VAL A 95 -11.67 -10.28 6.99
CA VAL A 95 -12.27 -9.09 6.39
C VAL A 95 -13.78 -9.12 6.61
N ARG A 96 -14.31 -8.00 7.11
CA ARG A 96 -15.72 -7.79 7.45
C ARG A 96 -16.12 -6.38 7.02
N ASP A 97 -17.42 -6.20 6.76
CA ASP A 97 -18.05 -4.88 6.56
C ASP A 97 -17.38 -4.02 5.47
N THR A 98 -16.86 -4.65 4.41
CA THR A 98 -16.28 -3.96 3.26
C THR A 98 -16.42 -4.77 1.98
N THR A 99 -16.61 -4.09 0.85
CA THR A 99 -16.51 -4.68 -0.50
C THR A 99 -15.21 -4.31 -1.20
N GLY A 100 -14.36 -3.50 -0.55
CA GLY A 100 -12.99 -3.17 -0.99
C GLY A 100 -11.94 -3.78 -0.07
N TYR A 101 -11.12 -4.70 -0.57
CA TYR A 101 -10.05 -5.32 0.21
C TYR A 101 -8.97 -5.98 -0.66
N ARG A 102 -7.78 -6.14 -0.09
CA ARG A 102 -6.68 -6.84 -0.74
C ARG A 102 -6.88 -8.35 -0.68
N VAL A 103 -6.96 -9.02 -1.83
CA VAL A 103 -7.12 -10.47 -1.94
C VAL A 103 -5.78 -11.18 -1.79
N VAL A 104 -4.74 -10.69 -2.46
CA VAL A 104 -3.38 -11.25 -2.44
C VAL A 104 -2.38 -10.14 -2.16
N HIS A 105 -1.51 -10.35 -1.18
CA HIS A 105 -0.49 -9.41 -0.72
C HIS A 105 0.92 -9.99 -0.83
N GLY A 106 1.32 -10.38 -2.04
CA GLY A 106 2.70 -10.72 -2.37
C GLY A 106 3.28 -11.82 -1.48
N GLU A 107 4.44 -11.52 -0.91
CA GLU A 107 5.18 -12.35 0.03
C GLU A 107 4.35 -12.72 1.27
N GLY A 108 3.45 -11.85 1.72
CA GLY A 108 2.56 -12.09 2.85
C GLY A 108 1.62 -13.28 2.66
N ASP A 109 1.27 -13.58 1.40
CA ASP A 109 0.40 -14.70 1.00
C ASP A 109 1.16 -15.86 0.35
N ALA A 110 2.49 -15.87 0.48
CA ALA A 110 3.36 -16.83 -0.22
C ALA A 110 3.16 -16.84 -1.75
N LEU A 111 2.84 -15.67 -2.31
CA LEU A 111 2.78 -15.37 -3.75
C LEU A 111 3.67 -14.15 -4.05
N PRO A 112 5.01 -14.23 -3.83
CA PRO A 112 5.90 -13.08 -3.97
C PRO A 112 5.72 -12.32 -5.27
N GLY A 113 5.57 -10.99 -5.19
CA GLY A 113 5.36 -10.13 -6.34
C GLY A 113 3.95 -10.12 -6.95
N VAL A 114 2.99 -10.91 -6.45
CA VAL A 114 1.58 -10.87 -6.89
C VAL A 114 0.76 -10.00 -5.94
N VAL A 115 0.12 -8.96 -6.45
CA VAL A 115 -0.87 -8.18 -5.70
C VAL A 115 -2.21 -8.22 -6.42
N ALA A 116 -3.28 -8.53 -5.70
CA ALA A 116 -4.63 -8.49 -6.22
C ALA A 116 -5.55 -7.78 -5.24
N ASP A 117 -6.21 -6.73 -5.68
CA ASP A 117 -7.17 -5.95 -4.89
C ASP A 117 -8.58 -6.16 -5.45
N ARG A 118 -9.55 -6.44 -4.58
CA ARG A 118 -10.96 -6.55 -4.95
C ARG A 118 -11.64 -5.23 -4.68
N TYR A 119 -12.32 -4.72 -5.70
CA TYR A 119 -13.23 -3.59 -5.64
C TYR A 119 -14.60 -4.06 -6.07
N ASP A 120 -15.47 -4.34 -5.09
CA ASP A 120 -16.80 -4.90 -5.29
C ASP A 120 -16.75 -6.19 -6.14
N ARG A 121 -17.26 -6.16 -7.38
CA ARG A 121 -17.26 -7.31 -8.29
C ARG A 121 -16.04 -7.40 -9.21
N HIS A 122 -15.08 -6.50 -9.11
CA HIS A 122 -13.88 -6.53 -9.96
C HIS A 122 -12.62 -6.76 -9.14
N VAL A 123 -11.67 -7.49 -9.72
CA VAL A 123 -10.35 -7.72 -9.13
C VAL A 123 -9.31 -7.02 -9.99
N VAL A 124 -8.43 -6.23 -9.39
CA VAL A 124 -7.32 -5.58 -10.06
C VAL A 124 -6.03 -6.32 -9.71
N LEU A 125 -5.39 -6.90 -10.73
CA LEU A 125 -4.12 -7.62 -10.62
C LEU A 125 -2.95 -6.73 -10.99
N LYS A 126 -1.94 -6.65 -10.11
CA LYS A 126 -0.62 -6.08 -10.42
C LYS A 126 0.47 -7.11 -10.15
N LEU A 127 1.34 -7.32 -11.13
CA LEU A 127 2.51 -8.19 -11.02
C LEU A 127 3.77 -7.30 -10.91
N TYR A 128 4.53 -7.48 -9.84
CA TYR A 128 5.73 -6.68 -9.53
C TYR A 128 7.03 -7.34 -10.04
N SER A 129 6.92 -8.29 -10.96
CA SER A 129 8.07 -8.97 -11.56
C SER A 129 7.76 -9.47 -12.96
N ALA A 130 8.73 -9.27 -13.87
CA ALA A 130 8.68 -9.84 -15.21
C ALA A 130 8.59 -11.37 -15.17
N GLY A 131 9.15 -11.99 -14.13
CA GLY A 131 9.10 -13.43 -13.92
C GLY A 131 7.70 -14.00 -13.65
N LEU A 132 6.71 -13.17 -13.33
CA LEU A 132 5.32 -13.63 -13.18
C LEU A 132 4.54 -13.59 -14.50
N THR A 133 5.05 -12.92 -15.53
CA THR A 133 4.34 -12.75 -16.81
C THR A 133 3.94 -14.08 -17.46
N PRO A 134 4.82 -15.11 -17.50
CA PRO A 134 4.44 -16.42 -18.07
C PRO A 134 3.36 -17.15 -17.26
N HIS A 135 3.28 -16.89 -15.94
CA HIS A 135 2.34 -17.54 -15.01
C HIS A 135 1.02 -16.78 -14.85
N ARG A 136 0.86 -15.64 -15.54
CA ARG A 136 -0.29 -14.74 -15.41
C ARG A 136 -1.62 -15.44 -15.67
N ALA A 137 -1.72 -16.29 -16.68
CA ALA A 137 -2.96 -16.97 -17.02
C ALA A 137 -3.44 -17.87 -15.86
N GLU A 138 -2.50 -18.61 -15.23
CA GLU A 138 -2.79 -19.48 -14.08
C GLU A 138 -3.20 -18.67 -12.84
N ILE A 139 -2.59 -17.51 -12.62
CA ILE A 139 -2.93 -16.60 -11.52
C ILE A 139 -4.32 -15.98 -11.74
N VAL A 140 -4.63 -15.52 -12.96
CA VAL A 140 -5.94 -14.94 -13.30
C VAL A 140 -7.04 -15.99 -13.14
N GLU A 141 -6.80 -17.21 -13.64
CA GLU A 141 -7.72 -18.34 -13.48
C GLU A 141 -8.01 -18.62 -12.01
N ALA A 142 -6.96 -18.69 -11.18
CA ALA A 142 -7.10 -18.89 -9.75
C ALA A 142 -7.87 -17.76 -9.05
N LEU A 143 -7.65 -16.49 -9.45
CA LEU A 143 -8.32 -15.34 -8.84
C LEU A 143 -9.83 -15.33 -9.06
N HIS A 144 -10.31 -15.65 -10.27
CA HIS A 144 -11.76 -15.69 -10.52
C HIS A 144 -12.40 -16.99 -10.04
N ALA A 145 -11.69 -18.13 -10.10
CA ALA A 145 -12.23 -19.42 -9.69
C ALA A 145 -12.42 -19.56 -8.17
N GLU A 146 -11.59 -18.90 -7.36
CA GLU A 146 -11.61 -19.04 -5.89
C GLU A 146 -12.50 -18.00 -5.19
N GLN A 147 -13.01 -17.01 -5.94
CA GLN A 147 -13.79 -15.89 -5.40
C GLN A 147 -15.20 -15.85 -5.96
N GLU A 148 -16.19 -15.76 -5.08
CA GLU A 148 -17.59 -15.64 -5.49
C GLU A 148 -17.92 -14.23 -5.98
N GLY A 149 -18.77 -14.13 -7.00
CA GLY A 149 -19.34 -12.87 -7.48
C GLY A 149 -18.41 -11.98 -8.29
N VAL A 150 -17.19 -12.44 -8.62
CA VAL A 150 -16.26 -11.70 -9.49
C VAL A 150 -16.82 -11.65 -10.91
N ALA A 151 -16.98 -10.43 -11.43
CA ALA A 151 -17.44 -10.14 -12.79
C ALA A 151 -16.26 -9.97 -13.77
N GLY A 152 -15.09 -9.53 -13.30
CA GLY A 152 -13.94 -9.31 -14.15
C GLY A 152 -12.62 -9.18 -13.38
N VAL A 153 -11.52 -9.51 -14.06
CA VAL A 153 -10.15 -9.29 -13.60
C VAL A 153 -9.47 -8.29 -14.53
N PHE A 154 -9.08 -7.14 -13.98
CA PHE A 154 -8.38 -6.08 -14.69
C PHE A 154 -6.89 -6.08 -14.34
N GLY A 155 -6.02 -6.04 -15.35
CA GLY A 155 -4.57 -6.04 -15.18
C GLY A 155 -4.01 -4.63 -15.17
N ARG A 156 -3.34 -4.25 -14.08
CA ARG A 156 -2.39 -3.11 -13.98
C ARG A 156 -0.95 -3.63 -13.91
N ASP A 157 -0.70 -4.76 -14.57
CA ASP A 157 0.53 -5.56 -14.52
C ASP A 157 1.61 -5.13 -15.53
N GLU A 158 1.46 -3.94 -16.14
CA GLU A 158 2.53 -3.34 -16.91
C GLU A 158 3.66 -2.95 -15.95
N ILE A 159 4.77 -3.67 -16.04
CA ILE A 159 5.96 -3.44 -15.21
C ILE A 159 6.62 -2.16 -15.71
N PRO A 160 6.68 -1.10 -14.88
CA PRO A 160 7.42 0.10 -15.26
C PRO A 160 8.88 -0.27 -15.52
N ARG A 161 9.51 0.36 -16.51
CA ARG A 161 10.97 0.32 -16.63
C ARG A 161 11.58 0.98 -15.38
N ASP A 162 12.79 0.59 -14.99
CA ASP A 162 13.46 1.05 -13.75
C ASP A 162 13.57 2.60 -13.60
N ASP A 163 13.32 3.34 -14.68
CA ASP A 163 13.34 4.79 -14.82
C ASP A 163 11.96 5.47 -14.79
N GLN A 164 10.86 4.72 -14.74
CA GLN A 164 9.50 5.27 -14.69
C GLN A 164 8.97 5.31 -13.25
N ASP A 165 8.60 6.50 -12.80
CA ASP A 165 8.05 6.71 -11.46
C ASP A 165 6.66 6.03 -11.34
N GLU A 166 6.47 5.16 -10.34
CA GLU A 166 5.14 4.54 -10.05
C GLU A 166 4.02 5.58 -9.77
N GLY A 167 4.40 6.84 -9.56
CA GLY A 167 3.50 7.97 -9.29
C GLY A 167 3.15 8.81 -10.52
N GLU A 168 3.79 8.58 -11.67
CA GLU A 168 3.39 9.24 -12.92
C GLU A 168 2.29 8.39 -13.57
N GLY A 169 1.04 8.82 -13.37
CA GLY A 169 -0.17 8.19 -13.86
C GLY A 169 -0.25 8.12 -15.38
N GLY A 170 0.53 7.23 -15.99
CA GLY A 170 0.17 6.63 -17.26
C GLY A 170 -1.06 5.76 -17.04
N GLY A 171 -2.24 6.34 -17.24
CA GLY A 171 -3.48 5.58 -17.25
C GLY A 171 -3.33 4.39 -18.21
N GLY A 172 -3.68 3.19 -17.75
CA GLY A 172 -3.39 1.98 -18.50
C GLY A 172 -3.90 0.72 -17.82
N GLY A 173 -3.72 -0.40 -18.49
CA GLY A 173 -4.23 -1.70 -18.09
C GLY A 173 -5.18 -2.31 -19.11
N ARG A 174 -5.53 -3.57 -18.88
CA ARG A 174 -6.38 -4.34 -19.80
C ARG A 174 -7.21 -5.35 -19.04
N VAL A 175 -8.37 -5.70 -19.59
CA VAL A 175 -9.14 -6.84 -19.10
C VAL A 175 -8.32 -8.11 -19.33
N LEU A 176 -8.10 -8.87 -18.25
CA LEU A 176 -7.46 -10.18 -18.29
C LEU A 176 -8.48 -11.30 -18.33
N TRP A 177 -9.68 -11.05 -17.78
CA TRP A 177 -10.79 -12.00 -17.78
C TRP A 177 -12.11 -11.27 -17.49
N GLY A 178 -13.22 -11.76 -18.07
CA GLY A 178 -14.57 -11.31 -17.74
C GLY A 178 -14.91 -9.90 -18.27
N ALA A 179 -15.72 -9.18 -17.50
CA ALA A 179 -16.24 -7.86 -17.87
C ALA A 179 -15.23 -6.73 -17.63
N GLU A 180 -15.34 -5.69 -18.46
CA GLU A 180 -14.64 -4.42 -18.28
C GLU A 180 -15.17 -3.70 -17.02
N PRO A 181 -14.31 -3.21 -16.11
CA PRO A 181 -14.77 -2.44 -14.96
C PRO A 181 -15.44 -1.13 -15.39
N PRO A 182 -16.45 -0.64 -14.64
CA PRO A 182 -17.00 0.70 -14.89
C PRO A 182 -15.92 1.79 -14.72
N GLU A 183 -16.23 3.01 -15.14
CA GLU A 183 -15.33 4.17 -14.97
C GLU A 183 -15.02 4.47 -13.50
N ARG A 184 -16.02 4.29 -12.64
CA ARG A 184 -15.93 4.38 -11.18
C ARG A 184 -16.55 3.13 -10.58
N ILE A 185 -15.76 2.39 -9.82
CA ILE A 185 -16.26 1.27 -9.02
C ILE A 185 -16.60 1.82 -7.63
N ALA A 186 -17.86 1.75 -7.23
CA ALA A 186 -18.24 2.09 -5.86
C ALA A 186 -17.99 0.89 -4.95
N ILE A 187 -17.14 1.07 -3.93
CA ILE A 187 -16.98 0.12 -2.84
C ILE A 187 -17.63 0.65 -1.56
N ASP A 188 -17.90 -0.25 -0.63
CA ASP A 188 -18.29 0.05 0.74
C ASP A 188 -17.10 -0.26 1.66
N GLU A 189 -16.73 0.68 2.54
CA GLU A 189 -15.74 0.48 3.61
C GLU A 189 -16.37 0.89 4.94
N HIS A 190 -16.84 -0.06 5.74
CA HIS A 190 -17.49 0.20 7.04
C HIS A 190 -18.70 1.16 6.92
N GLY A 191 -19.50 0.98 5.87
CA GLY A 191 -20.65 1.84 5.55
C GLY A 191 -20.29 3.17 4.89
N MET A 192 -19.02 3.41 4.56
CA MET A 192 -18.56 4.56 3.76
C MET A 192 -18.46 4.16 2.29
N LYS A 193 -19.10 4.91 1.39
CA LYS A 193 -18.94 4.72 -0.05
C LYS A 193 -17.63 5.34 -0.52
N VAL A 194 -16.86 4.61 -1.33
CA VAL A 194 -15.64 5.11 -1.97
C VAL A 194 -15.69 4.78 -3.46
N LEU A 195 -15.51 5.79 -4.31
CA LEU A 195 -15.42 5.66 -5.75
C LEU A 195 -13.96 5.42 -6.16
N VAL A 196 -13.74 4.32 -6.87
CA VAL A 196 -12.41 3.85 -7.28
C VAL A 196 -12.27 3.95 -8.80
N ASP A 197 -11.22 4.63 -9.27
CA ASP A 197 -10.78 4.60 -10.66
C ASP A 197 -9.61 3.62 -10.81
N VAL A 198 -9.88 2.42 -11.32
CA VAL A 198 -8.85 1.38 -11.47
C VAL A 198 -7.91 1.60 -12.65
N ARG A 199 -8.16 2.58 -13.53
CA ARG A 199 -7.35 2.88 -14.71
C ARG A 199 -6.35 4.00 -14.46
N ARG A 200 -6.80 5.07 -13.81
CA ARG A 200 -6.02 6.28 -13.56
C ARG A 200 -5.61 6.42 -12.10
N GLY A 201 -6.33 5.77 -11.18
CA GLY A 201 -6.01 5.84 -9.76
C GLY A 201 -4.64 5.28 -9.42
N GLN A 202 -4.08 5.78 -8.31
CA GLN A 202 -2.80 5.34 -7.79
C GLN A 202 -2.87 3.88 -7.32
N LYS A 203 -1.72 3.19 -7.34
CA LYS A 203 -1.63 1.75 -7.06
C LYS A 203 -2.50 0.93 -8.01
N THR A 204 -3.56 0.34 -7.50
CA THR A 204 -4.58 -0.46 -8.20
C THR A 204 -5.90 0.32 -8.35
N GLY A 205 -5.97 1.55 -7.82
CA GLY A 205 -7.11 2.46 -7.90
C GLY A 205 -7.37 3.20 -6.58
N HIS A 206 -7.13 2.55 -5.44
CA HIS A 206 -7.35 3.13 -4.11
C HIS A 206 -6.41 2.52 -3.04
N PHE A 207 -6.11 3.30 -1.99
CA PHE A 207 -5.27 2.88 -0.87
C PHE A 207 -6.06 2.09 0.17
N LEU A 208 -6.23 0.79 -0.08
CA LEU A 208 -6.91 -0.15 0.84
C LEU A 208 -6.12 -0.39 2.13
N ASP A 209 -4.82 -0.12 2.13
CA ASP A 209 -3.94 -0.25 3.30
C ASP A 209 -4.19 0.80 4.39
N GLN A 210 -4.99 1.82 4.11
CA GLN A 210 -5.40 2.84 5.07
C GLN A 210 -6.84 2.62 5.60
N ARG A 211 -7.53 1.53 5.22
CA ARG A 211 -8.96 1.31 5.55
C ARG A 211 -9.27 1.43 7.04
N GLU A 212 -8.52 0.71 7.89
CA GLU A 212 -8.78 0.75 9.35
C GLU A 212 -8.32 2.08 9.98
N ASN A 213 -7.36 2.77 9.36
CA ASN A 213 -6.95 4.10 9.80
C ASN A 213 -8.02 5.15 9.46
N ARG A 214 -8.69 5.03 8.30
CA ARG A 214 -9.87 5.86 7.96
C ARG A 214 -11.00 5.63 8.95
N ARG A 215 -11.30 4.36 9.30
CA ARG A 215 -12.28 4.02 10.34
C ARG A 215 -11.93 4.66 11.68
N MET A 216 -10.68 4.57 12.12
CA MET A 216 -10.21 5.22 13.34
C MET A 216 -10.39 6.74 13.28
N VAL A 217 -10.05 7.38 12.14
CA VAL A 217 -10.23 8.83 11.96
C VAL A 217 -11.71 9.24 12.05
N ARG A 218 -12.64 8.42 11.52
CA ARG A 218 -14.08 8.65 11.68
C ARG A 218 -14.48 8.73 13.16
N ASP A 219 -13.96 7.83 13.99
CA ASP A 219 -14.27 7.86 15.43
C ASP A 219 -13.65 9.07 16.14
N LEU A 220 -12.42 9.44 15.77
CA LEU A 220 -11.68 10.57 16.35
C LEU A 220 -12.25 11.95 15.96
N ALA A 221 -13.01 12.01 14.87
CA ALA A 221 -13.63 13.24 14.35
C ALA A 221 -14.87 13.69 15.14
N ARG A 222 -15.41 12.85 16.03
CA ARG A 222 -16.61 13.19 16.81
C ARG A 222 -16.42 14.49 17.61
N GLY A 223 -17.31 15.45 17.39
CA GLY A 223 -17.34 16.72 18.11
C GLY A 223 -16.20 17.68 17.75
N ARG A 224 -15.49 17.43 16.65
CA ARG A 224 -14.43 18.31 16.13
C ARG A 224 -15.05 19.32 15.18
N ALA A 225 -14.76 20.61 15.38
CA ALA A 225 -15.32 21.66 14.53
C ALA A 225 -14.54 21.75 13.21
N GLU A 226 -13.21 21.67 13.28
CA GLU A 226 -12.32 21.87 12.14
C GLU A 226 -11.37 20.67 11.95
N ALA A 227 -11.42 20.05 10.78
CA ALA A 227 -10.49 19.00 10.36
C ALA A 227 -9.71 19.39 9.10
N LEU A 228 -8.43 19.03 9.04
CA LEU A 228 -7.57 19.25 7.88
C LEU A 228 -6.97 17.92 7.43
N ASN A 229 -7.15 17.57 6.17
CA ASN A 229 -6.56 16.39 5.53
C ASN A 229 -5.55 16.82 4.48
N LEU A 230 -4.26 16.63 4.78
CA LEU A 230 -3.14 16.94 3.91
C LEU A 230 -2.75 15.71 3.10
N PHE A 231 -2.40 15.92 1.82
CA PHE A 231 -2.22 14.83 0.85
C PHE A 231 -3.50 13.99 0.74
N GLY A 232 -4.63 14.70 0.67
CA GLY A 232 -5.95 14.13 0.85
C GLY A 232 -6.39 13.20 -0.27
N TYR A 233 -5.70 13.21 -1.41
CA TYR A 233 -6.00 12.41 -2.60
C TYR A 233 -7.50 12.48 -2.95
N THR A 234 -8.16 11.33 -3.05
CA THR A 234 -9.60 11.19 -3.35
C THR A 234 -10.50 11.38 -2.12
N GLY A 235 -9.97 11.97 -1.05
CA GLY A 235 -10.75 12.39 0.12
C GLY A 235 -11.10 11.28 1.10
N GLY A 236 -10.44 10.12 1.08
CA GLY A 236 -10.80 8.98 1.93
C GLY A 236 -10.84 9.32 3.44
N PHE A 237 -9.81 9.98 3.96
CA PHE A 237 -9.82 10.47 5.35
C PHE A 237 -10.79 11.63 5.58
N SER A 238 -11.02 12.48 4.57
CA SER A 238 -11.93 13.61 4.65
C SER A 238 -13.39 13.17 4.80
N VAL A 239 -13.81 12.20 3.96
CA VAL A 239 -15.15 11.59 4.03
C VAL A 239 -15.32 10.86 5.36
N ALA A 240 -14.30 10.11 5.79
CA ALA A 240 -14.32 9.45 7.08
C ALA A 240 -14.51 10.45 8.24
N ALA A 241 -13.77 11.56 8.24
CA ALA A 241 -13.91 12.60 9.26
C ALA A 241 -15.29 13.26 9.23
N ALA A 242 -15.81 13.61 8.05
CA ALA A 242 -17.14 14.20 7.91
C ALA A 242 -18.26 13.25 8.36
N LEU A 243 -18.22 11.97 7.96
CA LEU A 243 -19.13 10.93 8.45
C LEU A 243 -18.99 10.65 9.96
N GLY A 244 -17.87 11.05 10.55
CA GLY A 244 -17.60 11.00 11.99
C GLY A 244 -18.19 12.18 12.77
N GLY A 245 -18.72 13.19 12.07
CA GLY A 245 -19.30 14.39 12.66
C GLY A 245 -18.33 15.56 12.78
N ALA A 246 -17.26 15.61 11.98
CA ALA A 246 -16.47 16.84 11.85
C ALA A 246 -17.32 17.94 11.18
N GLY A 247 -17.37 19.13 11.79
CA GLY A 247 -18.21 20.23 11.31
C GLY A 247 -17.78 20.80 9.96
N HIS A 248 -16.48 21.04 9.79
CA HIS A 248 -15.87 21.52 8.56
C HIS A 248 -14.57 20.74 8.29
N VAL A 249 -14.36 20.37 7.03
CA VAL A 249 -13.22 19.54 6.61
C VAL A 249 -12.54 20.22 5.43
N VAL A 250 -11.24 20.46 5.55
CA VAL A 250 -10.40 20.96 4.47
C VAL A 250 -9.61 19.80 3.87
N THR A 251 -9.82 19.52 2.59
CA THR A 251 -9.08 18.50 1.84
C THR A 251 -8.08 19.19 0.92
N VAL A 252 -6.79 18.82 1.02
CA VAL A 252 -5.72 19.44 0.24
C VAL A 252 -4.91 18.38 -0.47
N ASP A 253 -4.75 18.52 -1.78
CA ASP A 253 -3.85 17.70 -2.60
C ASP A 253 -3.35 18.52 -3.78
N VAL A 254 -2.24 18.14 -4.40
CA VAL A 254 -1.77 18.81 -5.63
C VAL A 254 -2.52 18.33 -6.87
N ASP A 255 -3.09 17.12 -6.80
CA ASP A 255 -3.83 16.50 -7.90
C ASP A 255 -5.27 17.04 -7.98
N ARG A 256 -5.53 17.82 -9.04
CA ARG A 256 -6.85 18.41 -9.32
C ARG A 256 -7.92 17.35 -9.57
N ASP A 257 -7.58 16.26 -10.25
CA ASP A 257 -8.52 15.19 -10.57
C ASP A 257 -8.86 14.39 -9.32
N ALA A 258 -7.87 14.16 -8.43
CA ALA A 258 -8.11 13.56 -7.13
C ALA A 258 -9.03 14.42 -6.26
N ILE A 259 -8.84 15.75 -6.25
CA ILE A 259 -9.72 16.68 -5.54
C ILE A 259 -11.14 16.71 -6.13
N ALA A 260 -11.29 16.61 -7.45
CA ALA A 260 -12.60 16.48 -8.08
C ALA A 260 -13.32 15.20 -7.62
N LEU A 261 -12.61 14.07 -7.62
CA LEU A 261 -13.12 12.79 -7.14
C LEU A 261 -13.40 12.79 -5.63
N ALA A 262 -12.64 13.55 -4.84
CA ALA A 262 -12.95 13.77 -3.42
C ALA A 262 -14.33 14.42 -3.24
N ARG A 263 -14.68 15.43 -4.05
CA ARG A 263 -16.02 16.04 -4.01
C ARG A 263 -17.12 15.06 -4.41
N GLU A 264 -16.86 14.18 -5.39
CA GLU A 264 -17.80 13.11 -5.74
C GLU A 264 -17.98 12.10 -4.60
N ASN A 265 -16.90 11.74 -3.90
CA ASN A 265 -16.96 10.86 -2.74
C ASN A 265 -17.79 11.46 -1.59
N PHE A 266 -17.72 12.78 -1.34
CA PHE A 266 -18.62 13.44 -0.39
C PHE A 266 -20.09 13.24 -0.77
N ARG A 267 -20.44 13.52 -2.03
CA ARG A 267 -21.81 13.37 -2.53
C ARG A 267 -22.30 11.92 -2.49
N ALA A 268 -21.43 10.96 -2.78
CA ALA A 268 -21.74 9.52 -2.71
C ALA A 268 -22.10 9.06 -1.28
N ASN A 269 -21.74 9.84 -0.26
CA ASN A 269 -22.05 9.58 1.14
C ASN A 269 -23.15 10.51 1.69
N GLY A 270 -23.85 11.27 0.82
CA GLY A 270 -24.89 12.19 1.25
C GLY A 270 -24.37 13.43 2.00
N LEU A 271 -23.09 13.73 1.88
CA LEU A 271 -22.47 14.92 2.46
C LEU A 271 -22.51 16.07 1.44
N ASP A 272 -22.88 17.27 1.89
CA ASP A 272 -22.82 18.45 1.02
C ASP A 272 -21.38 18.95 0.92
N ALA A 273 -20.78 18.84 -0.27
CA ALA A 273 -19.43 19.34 -0.52
C ALA A 273 -19.32 20.88 -0.41
N ALA A 274 -20.43 21.62 -0.34
CA ALA A 274 -20.41 23.06 -0.12
C ALA A 274 -20.08 23.44 1.34
N ASP A 275 -20.37 22.55 2.30
CA ASP A 275 -20.05 22.73 3.72
C ASP A 275 -18.57 22.43 4.05
N HIS A 276 -17.78 22.08 3.03
CA HIS A 276 -16.38 21.66 3.18
C HIS A 276 -15.49 22.35 2.13
N ALA A 277 -14.19 22.41 2.41
CA ALA A 277 -13.22 23.03 1.53
C ALA A 277 -12.36 21.99 0.81
N PHE A 278 -12.10 22.23 -0.47
CA PHE A 278 -11.25 21.38 -1.29
C PHE A 278 -10.26 22.25 -2.06
N ALA A 279 -8.97 22.00 -1.86
CA ALA A 279 -7.89 22.81 -2.41
C ALA A 279 -6.94 21.94 -3.23
N ALA A 280 -6.80 22.29 -4.50
CA ALA A 280 -5.82 21.70 -5.41
C ALA A 280 -4.52 22.53 -5.39
N GLU A 281 -3.73 22.43 -4.33
CA GLU A 281 -2.53 23.22 -4.08
C GLU A 281 -1.48 22.45 -3.26
N ASP A 282 -0.27 23.00 -3.16
CA ASP A 282 0.80 22.40 -2.33
C ASP A 282 0.46 22.50 -0.83
N CYS A 283 0.64 21.38 -0.12
CA CYS A 283 0.31 21.28 1.30
C CYS A 283 1.19 22.18 2.19
N PHE A 284 2.47 22.37 1.86
CA PHE A 284 3.35 23.24 2.64
C PHE A 284 3.01 24.72 2.44
N GLU A 285 2.66 25.11 1.21
CA GLU A 285 2.18 26.47 0.91
C GLU A 285 0.89 26.80 1.66
N LEU A 286 -0.09 25.89 1.64
CA LEU A 286 -1.34 26.03 2.39
C LEU A 286 -1.09 26.10 3.90
N LEU A 287 -0.24 25.24 4.46
CA LEU A 287 0.11 25.28 5.88
C LEU A 287 0.78 26.61 6.27
N ALA A 288 1.67 27.12 5.43
CA ALA A 288 2.32 28.41 5.65
C ALA A 288 1.30 29.57 5.62
N ARG A 289 0.32 29.52 4.70
CA ARG A 289 -0.79 30.50 4.64
C ARG A 289 -1.66 30.42 5.89
N TYR A 290 -2.17 29.25 6.24
CA TYR A 290 -3.04 29.05 7.40
C TYR A 290 -2.36 29.42 8.72
N LYS A 291 -1.04 29.17 8.83
CA LYS A 291 -0.25 29.64 9.97
C LYS A 291 -0.27 31.17 10.07
N ARG A 292 -0.06 31.89 8.96
CA ARG A 292 -0.08 33.38 8.93
C ARG A 292 -1.46 33.94 9.24
N GLU A 293 -2.51 33.26 8.79
CA GLU A 293 -3.91 33.61 9.05
C GLU A 293 -4.38 33.26 10.48
N GLY A 294 -3.55 32.55 11.26
CA GLY A 294 -3.91 32.13 12.61
C GLY A 294 -4.95 31.00 12.65
N ARG A 295 -5.23 30.33 11.53
CA ARG A 295 -6.18 29.22 11.47
C ARG A 295 -5.72 28.05 12.35
N ARG A 296 -6.69 27.37 12.97
CA ARG A 296 -6.46 26.21 13.85
C ARG A 296 -7.43 25.08 13.51
N PHE A 297 -6.98 23.86 13.70
CA PHE A 297 -7.74 22.64 13.45
C PHE A 297 -7.72 21.74 14.67
N ASP A 298 -8.85 21.09 14.96
CA ASP A 298 -8.98 20.14 16.07
C ASP A 298 -8.44 18.76 15.70
N LEU A 299 -8.42 18.46 14.39
CA LEU A 299 -7.88 17.23 13.81
C LEU A 299 -7.06 17.56 12.55
N VAL A 300 -5.83 17.07 12.48
CA VAL A 300 -4.99 17.17 11.28
C VAL A 300 -4.54 15.77 10.88
N VAL A 301 -4.75 15.40 9.62
CA VAL A 301 -4.27 14.15 9.01
C VAL A 301 -3.12 14.46 8.04
N CYS A 302 -2.01 13.74 8.19
CA CYS A 302 -0.82 13.81 7.34
C CYS A 302 -0.53 12.41 6.76
N ASP A 303 -0.88 12.16 5.50
CA ASP A 303 -0.55 10.91 4.81
C ASP A 303 0.22 11.17 3.50
N PRO A 304 1.47 11.67 3.58
CA PRO A 304 2.23 12.01 2.39
C PRO A 304 2.64 10.78 1.57
N PRO A 305 2.99 10.97 0.28
CA PRO A 305 3.62 9.91 -0.50
C PRO A 305 4.92 9.43 0.15
N ALA A 306 5.39 8.25 -0.26
CA ALA A 306 6.64 7.70 0.26
C ALA A 306 7.84 8.59 -0.11
N PHE A 307 8.43 9.26 0.89
CA PHE A 307 9.61 10.10 0.70
C PHE A 307 10.91 9.29 0.48
N ALA A 308 11.03 8.07 1.04
CA ALA A 308 12.21 7.21 0.85
C ALA A 308 11.94 6.07 -0.13
N LYS A 309 12.22 6.29 -1.42
CA LYS A 309 12.19 5.24 -2.46
C LYS A 309 13.46 4.36 -2.46
N SER A 310 14.59 4.89 -1.97
CA SER A 310 15.88 4.19 -1.91
C SER A 310 16.56 4.31 -0.54
N GLN A 311 17.57 3.47 -0.27
CA GLN A 311 18.30 3.52 1.01
C GLN A 311 19.03 4.85 1.19
N LYS A 312 19.53 5.41 0.08
CA LYS A 312 20.22 6.70 0.06
C LYS A 312 19.27 7.87 0.37
N ALA A 313 17.96 7.70 0.13
CA ALA A 313 16.96 8.74 0.34
C ALA A 313 16.38 8.77 1.77
N VAL A 314 16.79 7.86 2.66
CA VAL A 314 16.22 7.73 4.02
C VAL A 314 16.44 9.00 4.84
N GLU A 315 17.65 9.56 4.84
CA GLU A 315 17.97 10.76 5.62
C GLU A 315 17.12 11.97 5.18
N GLY A 316 17.04 12.22 3.87
CA GLY A 316 16.19 13.26 3.30
C GLY A 316 14.71 13.04 3.61
N ALA A 317 14.24 11.79 3.60
CA ALA A 317 12.87 11.47 3.98
C ALA A 317 12.55 11.78 5.44
N LEU A 318 13.46 11.46 6.37
CA LEU A 318 13.30 11.78 7.80
C LEU A 318 13.21 13.30 8.01
N ALA A 319 14.06 14.08 7.33
CA ALA A 319 14.00 15.53 7.35
C ALA A 319 12.65 16.05 6.79
N GLY A 320 12.17 15.46 5.69
CA GLY A 320 10.87 15.75 5.10
C GLY A 320 9.70 15.49 6.05
N TYR A 321 9.69 14.33 6.72
CA TYR A 321 8.67 13.98 7.73
C TYR A 321 8.71 14.94 8.93
N ALA A 322 9.90 15.28 9.44
CA ALA A 322 10.04 16.24 10.53
C ALA A 322 9.53 17.64 10.12
N SER A 323 9.82 18.08 8.90
CA SER A 323 9.36 19.36 8.37
C SER A 323 7.83 19.40 8.23
N LEU A 324 7.24 18.37 7.63
CA LEU A 324 5.78 18.26 7.45
C LEU A 324 5.05 18.28 8.79
N ASN A 325 5.46 17.42 9.72
CA ASN A 325 4.82 17.34 11.03
C ASN A 325 4.96 18.65 11.79
N ARG A 326 6.10 19.35 11.69
CA ARG A 326 6.27 20.66 12.32
C ARG A 326 5.31 21.70 11.74
N ALA A 327 5.12 21.70 10.42
CA ALA A 327 4.18 22.61 9.76
C ALA A 327 2.73 22.30 10.16
N ALA A 328 2.35 21.03 10.22
CA ALA A 328 1.04 20.58 10.70
C ALA A 328 0.78 20.99 12.17
N LEU A 329 1.77 20.81 13.05
CA LEU A 329 1.66 21.22 14.46
C LEU A 329 1.46 22.73 14.64
N ALA A 330 1.94 23.55 13.69
CA ALA A 330 1.77 25.00 13.74
C ALA A 330 0.32 25.46 13.51
N VAL A 331 -0.52 24.61 12.88
CA VAL A 331 -1.95 24.87 12.65
C VAL A 331 -2.85 23.95 13.50
N LEU A 332 -2.29 23.03 14.27
CA LEU A 332 -3.06 22.20 15.20
C LEU A 332 -3.49 23.02 16.42
N ALA A 333 -4.73 22.90 16.87
CA ALA A 333 -5.20 23.54 18.10
C ALA A 333 -4.57 22.88 19.35
N PRO A 334 -4.38 23.63 20.46
CA PRO A 334 -4.11 23.01 21.75
C PRO A 334 -5.18 21.95 22.10
N GLY A 335 -4.77 20.78 22.56
CA GLY A 335 -5.68 19.65 22.80
C GLY A 335 -6.16 18.91 21.53
N GLY A 336 -5.79 19.38 20.34
CA GLY A 336 -6.11 18.76 19.05
C GLY A 336 -5.34 17.45 18.79
N LEU A 337 -5.78 16.71 17.77
CA LEU A 337 -5.20 15.44 17.36
C LEU A 337 -4.46 15.56 16.02
N LEU A 338 -3.25 15.01 15.97
CA LEU A 338 -2.49 14.79 14.76
C LEU A 338 -2.49 13.30 14.44
N VAL A 339 -2.97 12.94 13.25
CA VAL A 339 -2.84 11.61 12.67
C VAL A 339 -1.77 11.70 11.59
N THR A 340 -0.65 11.01 11.76
CA THR A 340 0.49 11.12 10.85
C THR A 340 1.00 9.75 10.42
N ALA A 341 1.19 9.57 9.12
CA ALA A 341 1.51 8.29 8.52
C ALA A 341 2.76 8.32 7.63
N SER A 342 3.34 7.14 7.42
CA SER A 342 4.47 6.91 6.52
C SER A 342 4.37 5.53 5.88
N CYS A 343 4.36 5.52 4.54
CA CYS A 343 4.41 4.31 3.73
C CYS A 343 5.84 3.94 3.28
N SER A 344 6.87 4.69 3.72
CA SER A 344 8.26 4.48 3.30
C SER A 344 8.83 3.19 3.92
N ALA A 345 8.90 2.09 3.17
CA ALA A 345 9.31 0.77 3.67
C ALA A 345 10.72 0.74 4.31
N ARG A 346 11.61 1.64 3.90
CA ARG A 346 13.00 1.74 4.42
C ARG A 346 13.14 2.62 5.67
N VAL A 347 12.06 3.27 6.08
CA VAL A 347 11.99 4.06 7.32
C VAL A 347 11.33 3.18 8.38
N SER A 348 12.06 2.88 9.45
CA SER A 348 11.53 2.10 10.57
C SER A 348 10.47 2.90 11.35
N ALA A 349 9.72 2.21 12.22
CA ALA A 349 8.73 2.88 13.08
C ALA A 349 9.41 3.83 14.08
N GLU A 350 10.53 3.40 14.63
CA GLU A 350 11.35 4.17 15.57
C GLU A 350 11.91 5.42 14.90
N GLN A 351 12.47 5.29 13.69
CA GLN A 351 12.98 6.44 12.93
C GLN A 351 11.87 7.44 12.59
N PHE A 352 10.67 6.95 12.24
CA PHE A 352 9.52 7.83 12.00
C PHE A 352 9.08 8.56 13.28
N ALA A 353 8.98 7.85 14.40
CA ALA A 353 8.64 8.43 15.70
C ALA A 353 9.67 9.49 16.13
N ASP A 354 10.96 9.24 15.91
CA ASP A 354 12.03 10.21 16.18
C ASP A 354 11.91 11.46 15.31
N ALA A 355 11.55 11.32 14.03
CA ALA A 355 11.29 12.47 13.16
C ALA A 355 10.10 13.32 13.64
N VAL A 356 9.04 12.68 14.16
CA VAL A 356 7.89 13.39 14.73
C VAL A 356 8.25 14.05 16.07
N LYS A 357 9.07 13.40 16.90
CA LYS A 357 9.60 13.98 18.14
C LYS A 357 10.45 15.22 17.87
N GLU A 358 11.29 15.18 16.85
CA GLU A 358 12.08 16.34 16.40
C GLU A 358 11.18 17.49 15.91
N ALA A 359 10.09 17.17 15.23
CA ALA A 359 9.08 18.16 14.82
C ALA A 359 8.43 18.85 16.03
N ALA A 360 8.06 18.08 17.05
CA ALA A 360 7.47 18.57 18.29
C ALA A 360 8.42 19.49 19.07
N TYR A 361 9.69 19.06 19.23
CA TYR A 361 10.75 19.87 19.85
C TYR A 361 10.90 21.23 19.15
N LYS A 362 11.01 21.22 17.81
CA LYS A 362 11.13 22.45 17.00
C LYS A 362 9.86 23.31 16.99
N ALA A 363 8.69 22.71 17.19
CA ALA A 363 7.42 23.42 17.34
C ALA A 363 7.18 23.93 18.78
N ARG A 364 8.01 23.49 19.76
CA ARG A 364 7.86 23.77 21.19
C ARG A 364 6.49 23.35 21.72
N VAL A 365 6.07 22.14 21.37
CA VAL A 365 4.82 21.54 21.84
C VAL A 365 5.10 20.15 22.39
N ASP A 366 4.37 19.78 23.43
CA ASP A 366 4.37 18.41 23.94
C ASP A 366 3.30 17.58 23.23
N LEU A 367 3.66 16.34 22.90
CA LEU A 367 2.77 15.37 22.27
C LEU A 367 2.64 14.13 23.14
N ALA A 368 1.41 13.64 23.29
CA ALA A 368 1.11 12.34 23.87
C ALA A 368 0.73 11.35 22.77
N LEU A 369 1.34 10.16 22.76
CA LEU A 369 0.94 9.06 21.88
C LEU A 369 -0.38 8.46 22.37
N VAL A 370 -1.40 8.56 21.54
CA VAL A 370 -2.75 8.03 21.80
C VAL A 370 -2.90 6.63 21.21
N ALA A 371 -2.42 6.44 19.98
CA ALA A 371 -2.47 5.16 19.29
C ALA A 371 -1.34 5.03 18.26
N GLU A 372 -0.90 3.80 18.03
CA GLU A 372 -0.06 3.43 16.89
C GLU A 372 -0.77 2.33 16.10
N THR A 373 -0.91 2.52 14.79
CA THR A 373 -1.60 1.61 13.88
C THR A 373 -0.75 1.37 12.63
N ARG A 374 -1.18 0.39 11.82
CA ARG A 374 -0.45 -0.13 10.64
C ARG A 374 -1.42 -0.51 9.54
N GLN A 375 -0.90 -1.19 8.52
CA GLN A 375 -1.71 -1.80 7.47
C GLN A 375 -2.72 -2.82 8.05
N PRO A 376 -3.88 -2.99 7.41
CA PRO A 376 -4.97 -3.84 7.88
C PRO A 376 -4.70 -5.33 7.70
N PRO A 377 -5.53 -6.22 8.27
CA PRO A 377 -5.33 -7.67 8.24
C PRO A 377 -5.30 -8.32 6.84
N ASP A 378 -5.90 -7.68 5.83
CA ASP A 378 -5.82 -8.08 4.42
C ASP A 378 -4.50 -7.69 3.75
N HIS A 379 -3.57 -7.07 4.49
CA HIS A 379 -2.18 -6.82 4.13
C HIS A 379 -1.24 -7.60 5.07
N PRO A 380 -1.34 -8.95 5.14
CA PRO A 380 -0.60 -9.76 6.09
C PRO A 380 0.91 -9.66 5.84
N VAL A 381 1.69 -9.63 6.92
CA VAL A 381 3.16 -9.60 6.83
C VAL A 381 3.70 -10.92 7.34
N SER A 382 4.51 -11.58 6.50
CA SER A 382 5.27 -12.75 6.94
C SER A 382 6.30 -12.35 7.99
N LEU A 383 6.36 -13.09 9.10
CA LEU A 383 7.34 -12.85 10.16
C LEU A 383 8.79 -13.00 9.67
N GLN A 384 8.99 -13.78 8.61
CA GLN A 384 10.27 -14.02 7.97
C GLN A 384 10.62 -12.95 6.93
N PHE A 385 9.73 -11.96 6.71
CA PHE A 385 9.87 -10.89 5.73
C PHE A 385 9.36 -9.56 6.31
N ARG A 386 10.19 -8.93 7.15
CA ARG A 386 9.83 -7.70 7.87
C ARG A 386 9.68 -6.49 6.95
N GLU A 387 10.30 -6.54 5.78
CA GLU A 387 10.22 -5.53 4.72
C GLU A 387 8.77 -5.32 4.24
N GLY A 388 7.91 -6.33 4.40
CA GLY A 388 6.47 -6.21 4.14
C GLY A 388 5.74 -5.29 5.12
N ARG A 389 6.33 -4.94 6.28
CA ARG A 389 5.73 -4.05 7.29
C ARG A 389 6.02 -2.58 6.99
N TYR A 390 5.46 -2.05 5.91
CA TYR A 390 5.82 -0.73 5.38
C TYR A 390 5.03 0.46 5.97
N LEU A 391 3.78 0.25 6.41
CA LEU A 391 2.90 1.33 6.89
C LEU A 391 3.11 1.57 8.39
N LYS A 392 3.27 2.84 8.75
CA LYS A 392 3.27 3.33 10.13
C LYS A 392 2.28 4.47 10.21
N CYS A 393 1.43 4.48 11.23
CA CYS A 393 0.49 5.56 11.51
C CYS A 393 0.47 5.81 13.02
N MET A 394 0.53 7.08 13.42
CA MET A 394 0.50 7.51 14.82
C MET A 394 -0.64 8.51 15.02
N VAL A 395 -1.35 8.37 16.14
CA VAL A 395 -2.29 9.37 16.64
C VAL A 395 -1.66 10.05 17.85
N LEU A 396 -1.47 11.35 17.75
CA LEU A 396 -0.78 12.17 18.73
C LEU A 396 -1.72 13.27 19.21
N ARG A 397 -1.81 13.46 20.52
CA ARG A 397 -2.54 14.59 21.10
C ARG A 397 -1.56 15.69 21.47
N ARG A 398 -1.82 16.90 21.00
CA ARG A 398 -1.08 18.09 21.44
C ARG A 398 -1.52 18.47 22.85
N ALA A 399 -0.56 18.70 23.75
CA ALA A 399 -0.85 19.22 25.08
C ALA A 399 -1.58 20.58 25.01
N GLY A 400 -2.38 20.86 26.05
CA GLY A 400 -3.20 22.07 26.17
C GLY A 400 -2.39 23.35 26.33
#